data_AF-F7SBS5-F1
#
_entry.id   AF-F7SBS5-F1
#
_cell.length_a   1.000
_cell.length_b   1.000
_cell.length_c   1.000
_cell.angle_alpha   90.00
_cell.angle_beta   90.00
_cell.angle_gamma   90.00
#
_symmetry.space_group_name_H-M   'P 1'
#
loop_
_entity.id
_entity.type
_entity.pdbx_description
1 polymer ?
#
loop_
_entity_poly.entity_id
_entity_poly.type
_entity_poly.pdbx_seq_one_letter_code
_entity_poly.pdbx_strand_id
1 'polypeptide(L)'
;MGHRVRLIPPQYVKPFVKRSKNDRNDAEAISEAASRPTMRTVPVKSVDEQAAAIIVKHRELLVNQRTQAINALRGHAAEFGIVAAKGCANVSALLVLLSAEEAIPAIAKAMFEQMGQHVTDLDAKIDALERQLLEQHKANAVS
;
A
#
# COMPACT_ATOMS: atom_id res chain seq x y z
N MET A 1 9.60 24.44 29.78
CA MET A 1 10.01 24.07 28.40
C MET A 1 8.75 23.70 27.63
N GLY A 2 8.30 24.57 26.72
CA GLY A 2 7.05 24.38 25.98
C GLY A 2 7.24 24.89 24.55
N HIS A 3 7.66 24.01 23.65
CA HIS A 3 7.76 24.35 22.24
C HIS A 3 6.40 24.12 21.57
N ARG A 4 5.90 25.13 20.86
CA ARG A 4 4.70 24.98 20.03
C ARG A 4 5.09 24.39 18.69
N VAL A 5 4.81 23.10 18.50
CA VAL A 5 5.07 22.41 17.24
C VAL A 5 4.11 22.91 16.17
N ARG A 6 4.64 23.18 14.97
CA ARG A 6 3.90 23.60 13.78
C ARG A 6 4.22 22.64 12.64
N LEU A 7 3.21 22.11 11.97
CA LEU A 7 3.39 21.29 10.77
C LEU A 7 3.13 22.17 9.53
N ILE A 8 4.07 22.20 8.59
CA ILE A 8 3.97 22.94 7.34
C ILE A 8 3.71 21.93 6.21
N PRO A 9 2.71 22.15 5.33
CA PRO A 9 2.51 21.32 4.16
C PRO A 9 3.78 21.18 3.31
N PRO A 10 4.22 19.96 2.96
CA PRO A 10 5.43 19.74 2.15
C PRO A 10 5.41 20.51 0.82
N GLN A 11 4.23 20.65 0.22
CA GLN A 11 4.01 21.42 -1.01
C GLN A 11 4.36 22.91 -0.87
N TYR A 12 4.26 23.48 0.34
CA TYR A 12 4.64 24.86 0.62
C TYR A 12 6.13 25.01 0.97
N VAL A 13 6.79 23.92 1.38
CA VAL A 13 8.24 23.89 1.62
C VAL A 13 9.00 23.70 0.31
N LYS A 14 8.46 22.91 -0.62
CA LYS A 14 9.11 22.54 -1.89
C LYS A 14 9.70 23.72 -2.69
N PRO A 15 9.06 24.90 -2.81
CA PRO A 15 9.62 26.05 -3.53
C PRO A 15 10.93 26.60 -2.94
N PHE A 16 11.23 26.32 -1.66
CA PHE A 16 12.42 26.82 -0.96
C PHE A 16 13.59 25.83 -0.96
N VAL A 17 13.40 24.61 -1.50
CA VAL A 17 14.44 23.58 -1.54
C VAL A 17 15.45 23.89 -2.64
N LYS A 18 16.71 24.11 -2.25
CA LYS A 18 17.83 24.32 -3.18
C LYS A 18 18.16 23.04 -3.96
N ARG A 19 18.83 23.18 -5.12
CA ARG A 19 19.29 22.01 -5.90
C ARG A 19 20.19 21.11 -5.04
N SER A 20 20.16 19.80 -5.34
CA SER A 20 20.82 18.73 -4.58
C SER A 20 20.20 18.49 -3.20
N LYS A 21 19.40 17.42 -3.10
CA LYS A 21 18.72 17.03 -1.86
C LYS A 21 19.74 16.58 -0.81
N ASN A 22 19.77 17.25 0.33
CA ASN A 22 20.48 16.83 1.54
C ASN A 22 19.75 17.40 2.77
N ASP A 23 20.00 16.80 3.94
CA ASP A 23 19.27 17.16 5.17
C ASP A 23 19.43 18.63 5.58
N ARG A 24 20.61 19.22 5.28
CA ARG A 24 20.88 20.65 5.55
C ARG A 24 19.97 21.54 4.71
N ASN A 25 19.84 21.25 3.42
CA ASN A 25 18.99 22.00 2.49
C ASN A 25 17.51 21.82 2.83
N ASP A 26 17.10 20.62 3.27
CA ASP A 26 15.74 20.37 3.72
C ASP A 26 15.42 21.16 5.00
N ALA A 27 16.33 21.21 5.97
CA ALA A 27 16.18 22.00 7.20
C ALA A 27 16.13 23.52 6.91
N GLU A 28 17.00 24.02 6.02
CA GLU A 28 17.00 25.42 5.59
C GLU A 28 15.67 25.79 4.91
N ALA A 29 15.19 24.94 3.99
CA ALA A 29 13.92 25.15 3.30
C ALA A 29 12.71 25.17 4.27
N ILE A 30 12.69 24.28 5.27
CA ILE A 30 11.65 24.28 6.31
C ILE A 30 11.72 25.57 7.14
N SER A 31 12.92 26.00 7.53
CA SER A 31 13.12 27.24 8.29
C SER A 31 12.69 28.46 7.50
N GLU A 32 13.02 28.50 6.21
CA GLU A 32 12.65 29.59 5.32
C GLU A 32 11.14 29.61 5.03
N ALA A 33 10.52 28.44 4.83
CA ALA A 33 9.07 28.35 4.73
C ALA A 33 8.40 28.84 6.02
N ALA A 34 8.89 28.40 7.19
CA ALA A 34 8.35 28.77 8.49
C ALA A 34 8.42 30.27 8.81
N SER A 35 9.39 30.98 8.23
CA SER A 35 9.56 32.43 8.44
C SER A 35 8.61 33.29 7.59
N ARG A 36 7.93 32.72 6.58
CA ARG A 36 7.00 33.48 5.74
C ARG A 36 5.78 33.92 6.57
N PRO A 37 5.42 35.23 6.58
CA PRO A 37 4.31 35.74 7.39
C PRO A 37 2.96 35.09 7.09
N THR A 38 2.75 34.67 5.84
CA THR A 38 1.52 34.05 5.35
C THR A 38 1.53 32.52 5.43
N MET A 39 2.56 31.92 6.05
CA MET A 39 2.72 30.46 6.06
C MET A 39 1.60 29.78 6.86
N ARG A 40 0.82 28.96 6.15
CA ARG A 40 -0.25 28.16 6.74
C ARG A 40 0.32 26.89 7.35
N THR A 41 -0.21 26.52 8.51
CA THR A 41 0.09 25.25 9.17
C THR A 41 -1.07 24.29 9.03
N VAL A 42 -0.76 23.00 9.03
CA VAL A 42 -1.77 21.95 9.19
C VAL A 42 -1.88 21.54 10.66
N PRO A 43 -3.09 21.21 11.13
CA PRO A 43 -3.25 20.67 12.47
C PRO A 43 -2.52 19.33 12.59
N VAL A 44 -2.12 19.00 13.82
CA VAL A 44 -1.75 17.63 14.15
C VAL A 44 -3.00 16.78 14.04
N LYS A 45 -2.89 15.59 13.46
CA LYS A 45 -4.02 14.67 13.34
C LYS A 45 -4.62 14.38 14.71
N SER A 46 -5.95 14.34 14.79
CA SER A 46 -6.63 13.79 15.97
C SER A 46 -6.33 12.30 16.11
N VAL A 47 -6.59 11.73 17.29
CA VAL A 47 -6.44 10.28 17.51
C VAL A 47 -7.33 9.49 16.54
N ASP A 48 -8.54 9.99 16.26
CA ASP A 48 -9.48 9.36 15.35
C ASP A 48 -8.99 9.43 13.89
N GLU A 49 -8.45 10.57 13.46
CA GLU A 49 -7.83 10.71 12.13
C GLU A 49 -6.58 9.84 11.98
N GLN A 50 -5.81 9.66 13.07
CA GLN A 50 -4.67 8.76 13.10
C GLN A 50 -5.12 7.29 13.02
N ALA A 51 -6.21 6.92 13.69
CA ALA A 51 -6.80 5.58 13.59
C ALA A 51 -7.32 5.28 12.18
N ALA A 52 -8.00 6.24 11.53
CA ALA A 52 -8.41 6.09 10.12
C ALA A 52 -7.21 5.88 9.19
N ALA A 53 -6.09 6.57 9.45
CA ALA A 53 -4.85 6.39 8.68
C ALA A 53 -4.23 4.98 8.85
N ILE A 54 -4.49 4.28 9.95
CA ILE A 54 -4.03 2.89 10.15
C ILE A 54 -4.74 1.96 9.16
N ILE A 55 -6.03 2.16 8.91
CA ILE A 55 -6.81 1.32 7.99
C ILE A 55 -6.24 1.41 6.57
N VAL A 56 -5.93 2.64 6.10
CA VAL A 56 -5.31 2.87 4.79
C VAL A 56 -3.97 2.14 4.69
N LYS A 57 -3.09 2.31 5.68
CA LYS A 57 -1.78 1.64 5.72
C LYS A 57 -1.89 0.12 5.79
N HIS A 58 -2.86 -0.39 6.52
CA HIS A 58 -3.09 -1.83 6.61
C HIS A 58 -3.57 -2.40 5.27
N ARG A 59 -4.46 -1.70 4.58
CA ARG A 59 -4.87 -2.06 3.21
C ARG A 59 -3.66 -2.09 2.27
N GLU A 60 -2.81 -1.06 2.29
CA GLU A 60 -1.57 -1.03 1.49
C GLU A 60 -0.66 -2.23 1.77
N LEU A 61 -0.48 -2.59 3.05
CA LEU A 61 0.28 -3.78 3.44
C LEU A 61 -0.29 -5.05 2.81
N LEU A 62 -1.61 -5.26 2.90
CA LEU A 62 -2.26 -6.45 2.34
C LEU A 62 -2.18 -6.49 0.81
N VAL A 63 -2.31 -5.35 0.12
CA VAL A 63 -2.15 -5.25 -1.34
C VAL A 63 -0.73 -5.65 -1.77
N ASN A 64 0.29 -5.25 -1.01
CA ASN A 64 1.67 -5.62 -1.25
C ASN A 64 1.89 -7.12 -1.03
N GLN A 65 1.36 -7.67 0.07
CA GLN A 65 1.40 -9.12 0.35
C GLN A 65 0.72 -9.93 -0.75
N ARG A 66 -0.45 -9.48 -1.24
CA ARG A 66 -1.17 -10.12 -2.35
C ARG A 66 -0.33 -10.15 -3.61
N THR A 67 0.28 -9.02 -3.97
CA THR A 67 1.17 -8.93 -5.13
C THR A 67 2.37 -9.85 -4.99
N GLN A 68 2.97 -9.93 -3.80
CA GLN A 68 4.07 -10.85 -3.51
C GLN A 68 3.66 -12.32 -3.67
N ALA A 69 2.52 -12.72 -3.10
CA ALA A 69 2.00 -14.08 -3.20
C ALA A 69 1.71 -14.49 -4.65
N ILE A 70 1.10 -13.60 -5.44
CA ILE A 70 0.85 -13.83 -6.86
C ILE A 70 2.16 -13.99 -7.65
N ASN A 71 3.16 -13.15 -7.36
CA ASN A 71 4.45 -13.25 -8.02
C ASN A 71 5.18 -14.55 -7.66
N ALA A 72 5.11 -14.99 -6.40
CA ALA A 72 5.67 -16.28 -5.99
C ALA A 72 4.97 -17.46 -6.71
N LEU A 73 3.63 -17.46 -6.75
CA LEU A 73 2.85 -18.48 -7.46
C LEU A 73 3.27 -18.58 -8.93
N ARG A 74 3.38 -17.43 -9.60
CA ARG A 74 3.83 -17.35 -11.00
C ARG A 74 5.28 -17.81 -11.18
N GLY A 75 6.16 -17.47 -10.25
CA GLY A 75 7.56 -17.88 -10.29
C GLY A 75 7.69 -19.40 -10.24
N HIS A 76 7.01 -20.03 -9.28
CA HIS A 76 6.99 -21.48 -9.16
C HIS A 76 6.29 -22.17 -10.33
N ALA A 77 5.20 -21.61 -10.86
CA ALA A 77 4.57 -22.12 -12.08
C ALA A 77 5.55 -22.14 -13.29
N ALA A 78 6.39 -21.12 -13.40
CA ALA A 78 7.37 -21.02 -14.48
C ALA A 78 8.48 -22.09 -14.37
N GLU A 79 8.78 -22.60 -13.17
CA GLU A 79 9.70 -23.73 -12.98
C GLU A 79 9.16 -25.02 -13.63
N PHE A 80 7.84 -25.13 -13.80
CA PHE A 80 7.16 -26.22 -14.53
C PHE A 80 6.84 -25.84 -15.99
N GLY A 81 7.42 -24.77 -16.52
CA GLY A 81 7.21 -24.32 -17.91
C GLY A 81 5.88 -23.59 -18.16
N ILE A 82 5.10 -23.31 -17.11
CA ILE A 82 3.80 -22.64 -17.24
C ILE A 82 3.97 -21.14 -17.04
N VAL A 83 3.69 -20.38 -18.09
CA VAL A 83 3.79 -18.92 -18.09
C VAL A 83 2.41 -18.29 -18.21
N ALA A 84 1.98 -17.56 -17.19
CA ALA A 84 0.71 -16.82 -17.19
C ALA A 84 0.89 -15.31 -17.39
N ALA A 85 -0.16 -14.63 -17.85
CA ALA A 85 -0.21 -13.16 -17.93
C ALA A 85 -0.25 -12.50 -16.55
N LYS A 86 0.43 -11.35 -16.39
CA LYS A 86 0.51 -10.62 -15.11
C LYS A 86 -0.87 -10.14 -14.63
N GLY A 87 -1.01 -9.91 -13.33
CA GLY A 87 -2.21 -9.32 -12.73
C GLY A 87 -3.06 -10.30 -11.93
N CYS A 88 -3.84 -9.78 -10.99
CA CYS A 88 -4.68 -10.56 -10.07
C CYS A 88 -5.80 -11.33 -10.79
N ALA A 89 -6.38 -10.76 -11.84
CA ALA A 89 -7.46 -11.39 -12.60
C ALA A 89 -7.08 -12.74 -13.24
N ASN A 90 -5.77 -12.99 -13.42
CA ASN A 90 -5.27 -14.21 -14.07
C ASN A 90 -4.96 -15.35 -13.09
N VAL A 91 -5.07 -15.12 -11.78
CA VAL A 91 -4.69 -16.10 -10.75
C VAL A 91 -5.58 -17.33 -10.81
N SER A 92 -6.91 -17.15 -10.88
CA SER A 92 -7.85 -18.28 -10.93
C SER A 92 -7.62 -19.14 -12.17
N ALA A 93 -7.40 -18.53 -13.34
CA ALA A 93 -7.10 -19.24 -14.57
C ALA A 93 -5.77 -20.02 -14.49
N LEU A 94 -4.75 -19.42 -13.87
CA LEU A 94 -3.47 -20.09 -13.63
C LEU A 94 -3.63 -21.31 -12.71
N LEU A 95 -4.39 -21.20 -11.62
CA LEU A 95 -4.62 -22.32 -10.69
C LEU A 95 -5.34 -23.49 -11.38
N VAL A 96 -6.32 -23.21 -12.23
CA VAL A 96 -7.00 -24.24 -13.03
C VAL A 96 -6.00 -24.98 -13.92
N LEU A 97 -5.15 -24.24 -14.64
CA LEU A 97 -4.13 -24.82 -15.50
C LEU A 97 -3.13 -25.68 -14.71
N LEU A 98 -2.63 -25.18 -13.58
CA LEU A 98 -1.69 -25.90 -12.71
C LEU A 98 -2.30 -27.19 -12.13
N SER A 99 -3.59 -27.20 -11.84
CA SER A 99 -4.28 -28.39 -11.33
C SER A 99 -4.44 -29.48 -12.41
N ALA A 100 -4.66 -29.07 -13.66
CA ALA A 100 -4.89 -29.97 -14.79
C ALA A 100 -3.60 -30.55 -15.39
N GLU A 101 -2.45 -29.88 -15.23
CA GLU A 101 -1.17 -30.31 -15.82
C GLU A 101 -0.66 -31.62 -15.20
N GLU A 102 -0.56 -32.69 -15.98
CA GLU A 102 -0.14 -34.02 -15.50
C GLU A 102 1.34 -34.05 -15.10
N ALA A 103 2.18 -33.24 -15.75
CA ALA A 103 3.61 -33.18 -15.45
C ALA A 103 3.94 -32.57 -14.07
N ILE A 104 2.98 -31.89 -13.42
CA ILE A 104 3.18 -31.31 -12.09
C ILE A 104 2.96 -32.37 -11.01
N PRO A 105 3.94 -32.62 -10.12
CA PRO A 105 3.78 -33.52 -8.98
C PRO A 105 2.65 -33.09 -8.04
N ALA A 106 1.95 -34.06 -7.45
CA ALA A 106 0.82 -33.81 -6.55
C ALA A 106 1.15 -32.85 -5.39
N ILE A 107 2.38 -32.92 -4.85
CA ILE A 107 2.85 -32.02 -3.79
C ILE A 107 2.86 -30.56 -4.27
N ALA A 108 3.35 -30.30 -5.48
CA ALA A 108 3.38 -28.95 -6.04
C ALA A 108 1.96 -28.43 -6.32
N LYS A 109 1.06 -29.28 -6.84
CA LYS A 109 -0.37 -28.92 -7.01
C LYS A 109 -1.02 -28.49 -5.71
N ALA A 110 -0.79 -29.24 -4.63
CA ALA A 110 -1.30 -28.89 -3.30
C ALA A 110 -0.73 -27.56 -2.78
N MET A 111 0.55 -27.27 -3.06
CA MET A 111 1.14 -25.97 -2.71
C MET A 111 0.53 -24.82 -3.51
N PHE A 112 0.31 -25.00 -4.81
CA PHE A 112 -0.35 -23.99 -5.65
C PHE A 112 -1.77 -23.69 -5.19
N GLU A 113 -2.53 -24.71 -4.81
CA GLU A 113 -3.87 -24.54 -4.22
C GLU A 113 -3.82 -23.71 -2.94
N GLN A 114 -2.91 -24.03 -2.01
CA GLN A 114 -2.74 -23.25 -0.77
C GLN A 114 -2.32 -21.80 -1.02
N MET A 115 -1.42 -21.56 -1.98
CA MET A 115 -1.04 -20.21 -2.39
C MET A 115 -2.23 -19.45 -3.01
N GLY A 116 -3.05 -20.13 -3.80
CA GLY A 116 -4.29 -19.60 -4.35
C GLY A 116 -5.27 -19.17 -3.26
N GLN A 117 -5.50 -20.05 -2.28
CA GLN A 117 -6.36 -19.74 -1.14
C GLN A 117 -5.83 -18.54 -0.35
N HIS A 118 -4.52 -18.45 -0.13
CA HIS A 118 -3.91 -17.31 0.54
C HIS A 118 -4.16 -15.98 -0.21
N VAL A 119 -4.10 -15.98 -1.55
CA VAL A 119 -4.45 -14.82 -2.36
C VAL A 119 -5.93 -14.45 -2.18
N THR A 120 -6.84 -15.42 -2.21
CA THR A 120 -8.27 -15.19 -1.98
C THR A 120 -8.56 -14.63 -0.59
N ASP A 121 -7.89 -15.12 0.45
CA ASP A 121 -8.04 -14.60 1.81
C ASP A 121 -7.57 -13.15 1.94
N LEU A 122 -6.49 -12.80 1.23
CA LEU A 122 -6.00 -11.42 1.16
C LEU A 122 -6.98 -10.51 0.43
N ASP A 123 -7.57 -10.96 -0.69
CA ASP A 123 -8.60 -10.22 -1.42
C ASP A 123 -9.80 -9.91 -0.53
N ALA A 124 -10.33 -10.91 0.18
CA ALA A 124 -11.47 -10.73 1.07
C ALA A 124 -11.18 -9.71 2.19
N LYS A 125 -9.96 -9.71 2.74
CA LYS A 125 -9.54 -8.73 3.77
C LYS A 125 -9.38 -7.32 3.18
N ILE A 126 -8.82 -7.19 1.98
CA ILE A 126 -8.70 -5.92 1.28
C ILE A 126 -10.09 -5.31 1.04
N ASP A 127 -11.03 -6.11 0.53
CA ASP A 127 -12.39 -5.65 0.25
C ASP A 127 -13.14 -5.22 1.52
N ALA A 128 -12.88 -5.90 2.64
CA ALA A 128 -13.46 -5.52 3.94
C ALA A 128 -12.93 -4.15 4.41
N LEU A 129 -11.62 -3.92 4.28
CA LEU A 129 -10.99 -2.63 4.63
C LEU A 129 -11.44 -1.51 3.68
N GLU A 130 -11.63 -1.79 2.40
CA GLU A 130 -12.16 -0.81 1.43
C GLU A 130 -13.59 -0.38 1.80
N ARG A 131 -14.45 -1.33 2.16
CA ARG A 131 -15.79 -1.02 2.67
C ARG A 131 -15.74 -0.17 3.93
N GLN A 132 -14.86 -0.51 4.87
CA GLN A 132 -14.69 0.28 6.10
C GLN A 132 -14.22 1.71 5.80
N LEU A 133 -13.29 1.89 4.86
CA LEU A 133 -12.84 3.22 4.42
C LEU A 133 -13.97 4.03 3.78
N LEU A 134 -14.78 3.41 2.91
CA LEU A 134 -15.91 4.09 2.26
C LEU A 134 -16.94 4.58 3.29
N GLU A 135 -17.26 3.77 4.30
CA GLU A 135 -18.18 4.17 5.36
C GLU A 135 -17.62 5.31 6.22
N GLN A 136 -16.33 5.28 6.54
CA GLN A 136 -15.66 6.40 7.24
C GLN A 136 -15.62 7.68 6.41
N HIS A 137 -15.41 7.58 5.09
CA HIS A 137 -15.46 8.74 4.20
C HIS A 137 -16.86 9.37 4.14
N LYS A 138 -17.92 8.56 4.06
CA LYS A 138 -19.31 9.07 4.09
C LYS A 138 -19.68 9.75 5.40
N ALA A 139 -19.12 9.28 6.52
CA ALA A 139 -19.36 9.85 7.85
C ALA A 139 -18.63 11.19 8.07
N ASN A 140 -17.61 11.50 7.26
CA ASN A 140 -16.86 12.74 7.32
C ASN A 140 -17.43 13.78 6.34
N ALA A 141 -18.16 14.77 6.87
CA ALA A 141 -18.85 15.82 6.09
C ALA A 141 -17.94 16.80 5.30
N VAL A 142 -16.64 16.54 5.21
CA VAL A 142 -15.63 17.40 4.56
C VAL A 142 -14.94 16.70 3.39
N SER A 143 -15.40 15.51 2.99
CA SER A 143 -14.91 14.79 1.81
C SER A 143 -15.68 15.14 0.54
#